data_AF-A0A7Z7FPC9-F1
#
_entry.id   AF-A0A7Z7FPC9-F1
#
_cell.length_a   1.000
_cell.length_b   1.000
_cell.length_c   1.000
_cell.angle_alpha   90.00
_cell.angle_beta   90.00
_cell.angle_gamma   90.00
#
_symmetry.space_group_name_H-M   'P 1'
#
loop_
_entity.id
_entity.type
_entity.pdbx_description
1 polymer ?
#
loop_
_entity_poly.entity_id
_entity_poly.type
_entity_poly.pdbx_seq_one_letter_code
_entity_poly.pdbx_strand_id
1 'polypeptide(L)'
;MASSANLGRHLETYVSDLVKSGRYNSRSEVLREGVRLVEEREKKLAVLDLAIASGVADADAGRVTPIDDVASQLSAKYRKIAEERDL
;
A
#
# COMPACT_ATOMS: atom_id res chain seq x y z
N MET A 1 -23.79 -3.22 18.34
CA MET A 1 -25.05 -3.51 17.61
C MET A 1 -24.69 -4.07 16.25
N ALA A 2 -25.33 -5.16 15.80
CA ALA A 2 -25.10 -5.68 14.46
C ALA A 2 -25.84 -4.80 13.45
N SER A 3 -25.11 -3.97 12.71
CA SER A 3 -25.66 -3.24 11.56
C SER A 3 -25.90 -4.25 10.44
N SER A 4 -27.16 -4.44 10.05
CA SER A 4 -27.51 -5.32 8.92
C SER A 4 -27.31 -4.56 7.61
N ALA A 5 -26.27 -4.90 6.86
CA ALA A 5 -26.04 -4.39 5.51
C ALA A 5 -26.53 -5.39 4.46
N ASN A 6 -27.35 -4.96 3.50
CA ASN A 6 -27.73 -5.81 2.37
C ASN A 6 -26.57 -5.87 1.37
N LEU A 7 -25.98 -7.06 1.18
CA LEU A 7 -24.81 -7.25 0.31
C LEU A 7 -25.18 -7.72 -1.12
N GLY A 8 -26.46 -8.01 -1.36
CA GLY A 8 -26.90 -8.69 -2.58
C GLY A 8 -26.50 -10.18 -2.61
N ARG A 9 -27.11 -10.92 -3.55
CA ARG A 9 -27.01 -12.40 -3.58
C ARG A 9 -25.59 -12.94 -3.61
N HIS A 10 -24.73 -12.41 -4.48
CA HIS A 10 -23.37 -12.94 -4.67
C HIS A 10 -22.51 -12.86 -3.40
N LEU A 11 -22.43 -11.67 -2.79
CA LEU A 11 -21.64 -11.48 -1.59
C LEU A 11 -22.24 -12.21 -0.39
N GLU A 12 -23.56 -12.31 -0.30
CA GLU A 12 -24.19 -13.11 0.76
C GLU A 12 -23.85 -14.60 0.66
N THR A 13 -23.88 -15.17 -0.55
CA THR A 13 -23.45 -16.56 -0.78
C THR A 13 -21.99 -16.74 -0.36
N TYR A 14 -21.10 -15.85 -0.82
CA TYR A 14 -19.68 -15.92 -0.49
C TYR A 14 -19.41 -15.81 1.02
N VAL A 15 -20.04 -14.85 1.71
CA VAL A 15 -19.95 -14.70 3.17
C VAL A 15 -20.49 -15.94 3.88
N SER A 16 -21.60 -16.51 3.40
CA SER A 16 -22.17 -17.74 3.96
C SER A 16 -21.20 -18.92 3.85
N ASP A 17 -20.53 -19.07 2.70
CA ASP A 17 -19.57 -20.16 2.46
C ASP A 17 -18.31 -20.01 3.33
N LEU A 18 -17.84 -18.77 3.52
CA LEU A 18 -16.73 -18.45 4.42
C LEU A 18 -17.03 -18.79 5.90
N VAL A 19 -18.28 -18.61 6.33
CA VAL A 19 -18.69 -18.99 7.69
C VAL A 19 -18.92 -20.49 7.80
N LYS A 20 -19.59 -21.11 6.82
CA LYS A 20 -19.86 -22.57 6.80
C LYS A 20 -18.59 -23.41 6.74
N SER A 21 -17.56 -22.94 6.03
CA SER A 21 -16.24 -23.58 5.97
C SER A 21 -15.46 -23.45 7.27
N GLY A 22 -15.95 -22.67 8.25
CA GLY A 22 -15.26 -22.42 9.51
C GLY A 22 -14.10 -21.44 9.41
N ARG A 23 -13.89 -20.80 8.24
CA ARG A 23 -12.83 -19.80 8.07
C ARG A 23 -13.08 -18.55 8.94
N TYR A 24 -14.35 -18.23 9.17
CA TYR A 24 -14.79 -17.15 10.06
C TYR A 24 -15.95 -17.63 10.95
N ASN A 25 -16.03 -17.10 12.17
CA ASN A 25 -17.03 -17.53 13.15
C ASN A 25 -18.40 -16.86 12.93
N SER A 26 -18.43 -15.71 12.25
CA SER A 26 -19.66 -14.98 12.01
C SER A 26 -19.58 -14.07 10.78
N ARG A 27 -20.73 -13.76 10.21
CA ARG A 27 -20.86 -12.74 9.16
C ARG A 27 -20.29 -11.38 9.57
N SER A 28 -20.53 -10.96 10.81
CA SER A 28 -20.01 -9.69 11.34
C SER A 28 -18.48 -9.65 11.37
N GLU A 29 -17.83 -10.79 11.54
CA GLU A 29 -16.37 -10.90 11.48
C GLU A 29 -15.87 -10.71 10.05
N VAL A 30 -16.48 -11.39 9.07
CA VAL A 30 -16.14 -11.24 7.64
C VAL A 30 -16.29 -9.79 7.19
N LEU A 31 -17.37 -9.13 7.59
CA LEU A 31 -17.63 -7.73 7.22
C LEU A 31 -16.63 -6.77 7.86
N ARG A 32 -16.27 -6.97 9.14
CA ARG A 32 -15.24 -6.14 9.78
C ARG A 32 -13.89 -6.29 9.11
N GLU A 33 -13.51 -7.50 8.75
CA GLU A 33 -12.28 -7.77 8.01
C GLU A 33 -12.32 -7.09 6.62
N GLY A 34 -13.44 -7.21 5.91
CA GLY A 34 -13.63 -6.53 4.63
C GLY A 34 -13.47 -5.01 4.73
N VAL A 35 -14.09 -4.38 5.74
CA VAL A 35 -13.94 -2.93 5.98
C VAL A 35 -12.51 -2.56 6.36
N ARG A 36 -11.82 -3.37 7.18
CA ARG A 36 -10.42 -3.16 7.52
C ARG A 36 -9.51 -3.18 6.28
N LEU A 37 -9.72 -4.13 5.37
CA LEU A 37 -8.96 -4.20 4.12
C LEU A 37 -9.21 -2.97 3.23
N VAL A 38 -10.44 -2.47 3.18
CA VAL A 38 -10.75 -1.22 2.48
C VAL A 38 -10.02 -0.05 3.14
N GLU A 39 -10.09 0.08 4.47
CA GLU A 39 -9.39 1.14 5.21
C GLU A 39 -7.88 1.12 4.96
N GLU A 40 -7.25 -0.05 4.99
CA GLU A 40 -5.82 -0.20 4.70
C GLU A 40 -5.47 0.21 3.26
N ARG A 41 -6.33 -0.13 2.30
CA ARG A 41 -6.15 0.29 0.90
C ARG A 41 -6.24 1.81 0.77
N GLU A 42 -7.25 2.43 1.37
CA GLU A 42 -7.45 3.89 1.32
C GLU A 42 -6.27 4.62 1.98
N LYS A 43 -5.74 4.12 3.11
CA LYS A 43 -4.53 4.67 3.74
C LYS A 43 -3.32 4.62 2.82
N LYS A 44 -3.10 3.50 2.12
CA LYS A 44 -1.99 3.37 1.16
C LYS A 44 -2.13 4.32 -0.02
N LEU A 45 -3.35 4.49 -0.54
CA LEU A 45 -3.63 5.42 -1.63
C LEU A 45 -3.40 6.87 -1.19
N ALA A 46 -3.88 7.27 -0.01
CA ALA A 46 -3.65 8.61 0.51
C ALA A 46 -2.16 8.94 0.67
N VAL A 47 -1.35 7.97 1.14
CA VAL A 47 0.12 8.14 1.23
C VAL A 47 0.75 8.29 -0.15
N LEU A 48 0.31 7.50 -1.13
CA LEU A 48 0.80 7.57 -2.50
C LEU A 48 0.45 8.91 -3.15
N ASP A 49 -0.79 9.38 -3.00
CA ASP A 49 -1.26 10.66 -3.54
C ASP A 49 -0.44 11.83 -2.97
N LEU A 50 -0.16 11.80 -1.65
CA LEU A 50 0.72 12.78 -1.01
C LEU A 50 2.15 12.75 -1.57
N ALA A 51 2.72 11.56 -1.76
CA ALA A 51 4.06 11.41 -2.31
C ALA A 51 4.15 11.92 -3.76
N ILE A 52 3.15 11.63 -4.58
CA ILE A 52 3.06 12.12 -5.96
C ILE A 52 2.93 13.64 -5.97
N ALA A 53 2.02 14.21 -5.17
CA ALA A 53 1.83 15.65 -5.08
C ALA A 53 3.11 16.38 -4.66
N SER A 54 3.84 15.83 -3.68
CA SER A 54 5.15 16.36 -3.27
C SER A 54 6.17 16.30 -4.42
N GLY A 55 6.25 15.16 -5.11
CA GLY A 55 7.21 14.98 -6.21
C GLY A 55 6.93 15.91 -7.39
N VAL A 56 5.66 16.13 -7.73
CA VAL A 56 5.27 17.11 -8.77
C VAL A 56 5.63 18.53 -8.33
N ALA A 57 5.32 18.91 -7.08
CA ALA A 57 5.68 20.23 -6.56
C ALA A 57 7.20 20.46 -6.47
N ASP A 58 7.99 19.41 -6.23
CA ASP A 58 9.45 19.46 -6.28
C ASP A 58 9.95 19.65 -7.72
N ALA A 59 9.38 18.91 -8.68
CA ALA A 59 9.71 19.04 -10.10
C ALA A 59 9.40 20.44 -10.63
N ASP A 60 8.20 20.96 -10.36
CA ASP A 60 7.78 22.30 -10.79
C ASP A 60 8.66 23.41 -10.19
N ALA A 61 9.15 23.21 -8.97
CA ALA A 61 10.05 24.13 -8.30
C ALA A 61 11.53 23.92 -8.65
N GLY A 62 11.85 22.99 -9.56
CA GLY A 62 13.23 22.66 -9.94
C GLY A 62 14.05 21.99 -8.83
N ARG A 63 13.43 21.45 -7.78
CA ARG A 63 14.07 20.69 -6.69
C ARG A 63 14.37 19.25 -7.09
N VAL A 64 14.87 19.06 -8.30
CA VAL A 64 15.19 17.75 -8.89
C VAL A 64 16.66 17.71 -9.28
N THR A 65 17.22 16.50 -9.31
CA THR A 65 18.59 16.26 -9.76
C THR A 65 18.56 15.41 -11.02
N PRO A 66 19.34 15.75 -12.06
CA PRO A 66 19.49 14.90 -13.24
C PRO A 66 19.92 13.49 -12.87
N ILE A 67 19.35 12.49 -13.56
CA ILE A 67 19.61 11.09 -13.24
C ILE A 67 21.08 10.70 -13.43
N ASP A 68 21.77 11.30 -14.40
CA ASP A 68 23.18 11.03 -14.69
C ASP A 68 24.09 11.47 -13.53
N ASP A 69 23.76 12.59 -12.89
CA ASP A 69 24.48 13.10 -11.71
C ASP A 69 24.27 12.15 -10.52
N VAL A 70 23.02 11.72 -10.29
CA VAL A 70 22.68 10.77 -9.23
C VAL A 70 23.36 9.42 -9.46
N ALA A 71 23.31 8.89 -10.68
CA ALA A 71 23.93 7.61 -11.04
C ALA A 71 25.45 7.64 -10.82
N SER A 72 26.09 8.74 -11.22
CA SER A 72 27.53 8.94 -11.03
C SER A 72 27.90 9.01 -9.54
N GLN A 73 27.14 9.78 -8.75
CA GLN A 73 27.35 9.90 -7.31
C GLN A 73 27.16 8.57 -6.57
N LEU A 74 26.09 7.84 -6.87
CA LEU A 74 25.82 6.54 -6.24
C LEU A 74 26.90 5.51 -6.62
N SER A 75 27.29 5.45 -7.89
CA SER A 75 28.36 4.55 -8.35
C SER A 75 29.69 4.82 -7.63
N ALA A 76 30.06 6.09 -7.50
CA ALA A 76 31.27 6.49 -6.77
C ALA A 76 31.18 6.12 -5.28
N LYS A 77 30.03 6.38 -4.64
CA LYS A 77 29.79 6.05 -3.24
C LYS A 77 29.92 4.55 -2.98
N TYR A 78 29.28 3.71 -3.79
CA TYR A 78 29.31 2.26 -3.59
C TYR A 78 30.67 1.65 -3.93
N ARG A 79 31.40 2.21 -4.90
CA ARG A 79 32.79 1.81 -5.17
C ARG A 79 33.68 2.04 -3.95
N LYS A 80 33.60 3.22 -3.33
CA LYS A 80 34.37 3.55 -2.13
C LYS A 80 34.05 2.60 -0.96
N ILE A 81 32.77 2.25 -0.79
CA ILE A 81 32.34 1.30 0.24
C ILE A 81 32.88 -0.11 -0.03
N ALA A 82 32.97 -0.54 -1.28
CA ALA A 82 33.55 -1.84 -1.63
C ALA A 82 35.07 -1.86 -1.37
N GLU A 83 35.77 -0.80 -1.79
CA GLU A 83 37.21 -0.60 -1.55
C GLU A 83 37.54 -0.56 -0.05
N GLU A 84 36.72 0.10 0.77
CA GLU A 84 36.87 0.16 2.24
C GLU A 84 36.58 -1.19 2.95
N ARG A 85 35.93 -2.13 2.24
CA ARG A 85 35.52 -3.43 2.78
C ARG A 85 36.35 -4.60 2.25
N ASP A 86 37.40 -4.34 1.46
CA ASP A 86 38.21 -5.37 0.77
C ASP A 86 37.34 -6.39 0.00
N LEU A 87 36.26 -5.92 -0.63
CA LEU A 87 35.40 -6.70 -1.54
C LEU A 87 35.81 -6.54 -3.00
#